data_AF-A0A7S0WR26-F1
#
_entry.id   AF-A0A7S0WR26-F1
#
_cell.length_a   1.000
_cell.length_b   1.000
_cell.length_c   1.000
_cell.angle_alpha   90.00
_cell.angle_beta   90.00
_cell.angle_gamma   90.00
#
_symmetry.space_group_name_H-M   'P 1'
#
loop_
_entity.id
_entity.type
_entity.pdbx_description
1 polymer ?
#
loop_
_entity_poly.entity_id
_entity_poly.type
_entity_poly.pdbx_seq_one_letter_code
_entity_poly.pdbx_strand_id
1 'polypeptide(L)'
;AARKVVEMLGLEKVKDARIGDELVRGLSGGERRRVAIGAELIGKPGVLLLDEPTTGLDSSNATTVVGIMTDLAESNTAVLASIHQPRPDMLQMVARLVMLSE
;
A
#
# COMPACT_ATOMS: atom_id res chain seq x y z
N ALA A 1 -2.73 18.60 -2.10
CA ALA A 1 -2.32 17.43 -1.28
C ALA A 1 -2.78 16.14 -1.95
N ALA A 2 -4.10 15.93 -2.08
CA ALA A 2 -4.68 14.72 -2.67
C ALA A 2 -4.13 14.32 -4.06
N ARG A 3 -3.94 15.27 -4.99
CA ARG A 3 -3.39 14.97 -6.33
C ARG A 3 -2.03 14.25 -6.27
N LYS A 4 -1.12 14.72 -5.41
CA LYS A 4 0.21 14.10 -5.26
C LYS A 4 0.12 12.69 -4.70
N VAL A 5 -0.84 12.45 -3.80
CA VAL A 5 -1.10 11.11 -3.24
C VAL A 5 -1.64 10.17 -4.32
N VAL A 6 -2.55 10.64 -5.17
CA VAL A 6 -3.06 9.85 -6.31
C VAL A 6 -1.94 9.46 -7.27
N GLU A 7 -1.04 10.40 -7.60
CA GLU A 7 0.13 10.16 -8.45
C GLU A 7 1.12 9.16 -7.81
N MET A 8 1.45 9.35 -6.53
CA MET A 8 2.33 8.45 -5.77
C MET A 8 1.79 7.01 -5.70
N LEU A 9 0.47 6.84 -5.66
CA LEU A 9 -0.17 5.52 -5.57
C LEU A 9 -0.47 4.90 -6.94
N GLY A 10 -0.11 5.55 -8.04
CA GLY A 10 -0.40 5.06 -9.39
C GLY A 10 -1.90 4.90 -9.68
N LEU A 11 -2.73 5.80 -9.14
CA LEU A 11 -4.20 5.73 -9.24
C LEU A 11 -4.79 6.71 -10.27
N GLU A 12 -3.97 7.36 -11.10
CA GLU A 12 -4.39 8.43 -12.00
C GLU A 12 -5.42 7.98 -13.03
N LYS A 13 -5.30 6.74 -13.51
CA LYS A 13 -6.23 6.16 -14.49
C LYS A 13 -7.62 5.88 -13.91
N VAL A 14 -7.71 5.75 -12.59
CA VAL A 14 -8.94 5.36 -11.88
C VAL A 14 -9.40 6.41 -10.86
N LYS A 15 -8.81 7.61 -10.88
CA LYS A 15 -9.08 8.68 -9.91
C LYS A 15 -10.55 9.13 -9.84
N ASP A 16 -11.28 9.01 -10.96
CA ASP A 16 -12.69 9.38 -11.08
C ASP A 16 -13.61 8.14 -11.11
N ALA A 17 -13.04 6.94 -10.97
CA ALA A 17 -13.80 5.69 -10.94
C ALA A 17 -14.48 5.49 -9.58
N ARG A 18 -15.61 4.79 -9.59
CA ARG A 18 -16.29 4.39 -8.35
C ARG A 18 -15.47 3.31 -7.64
N ILE A 19 -15.33 3.42 -6.32
CA ILE A 19 -14.66 2.41 -5.49
C ILE A 19 -15.34 1.04 -5.65
N GLY A 20 -16.67 1.02 -5.63
CA GLY A 20 -17.48 -0.20 -5.72
C GLY A 20 -17.48 -1.01 -4.42
N ASP A 21 -18.28 -2.07 -4.42
CA ASP A 21 -18.46 -3.03 -3.32
C ASP A 21 -18.76 -4.42 -3.88
N GLU A 22 -19.30 -5.33 -3.06
CA GLU A 22 -19.66 -6.70 -3.47
C GLU A 22 -20.79 -6.75 -4.52
N LEU A 23 -21.66 -5.75 -4.53
CA LEU A 23 -22.85 -5.68 -5.38
C LEU A 23 -22.62 -4.81 -6.63
N VAL A 24 -21.75 -3.80 -6.50
CA VAL A 24 -21.45 -2.82 -7.54
C VAL A 24 -19.99 -2.89 -7.90
N ARG A 25 -19.71 -3.32 -9.14
CA ARG A 25 -18.35 -3.35 -9.68
C ARG A 25 -17.70 -1.95 -9.62
N GLY A 26 -16.47 -1.89 -9.13
CA GLY A 26 -15.64 -0.69 -9.11
C GLY A 26 -14.17 -1.03 -9.30
N LEU A 27 -13.33 -0.49 -8.42
CA LEU A 27 -11.88 -0.69 -8.41
C LEU A 27 -11.51 -2.16 -8.18
N SER A 28 -10.35 -2.57 -8.67
CA SER A 28 -9.73 -3.86 -8.32
C SER A 28 -9.32 -3.91 -6.84
N GLY A 29 -9.05 -5.12 -6.32
CA GLY A 29 -8.60 -5.30 -4.93
C GLY A 29 -7.32 -4.51 -4.61
N GLY A 30 -6.34 -4.53 -5.51
CA GLY A 30 -5.10 -3.77 -5.37
C GLY A 30 -5.31 -2.26 -5.38
N GLU A 31 -6.17 -1.76 -6.28
CA GLU A 31 -6.52 -0.33 -6.31
C GLU A 31 -7.26 0.09 -5.04
N ARG A 32 -8.21 -0.70 -4.53
CA ARG A 32 -8.88 -0.42 -3.25
C ARG A 32 -7.90 -0.37 -2.09
N ARG A 33 -6.92 -1.29 -2.05
CA ARG A 33 -5.86 -1.27 -1.03
C ARG A 33 -5.03 0.00 -1.10
N ARG A 34 -4.62 0.42 -2.30
CA ARG A 34 -3.88 1.68 -2.50
C ARG A 34 -4.71 2.90 -2.11
N VAL A 35 -6.01 2.93 -2.44
CA VAL A 35 -6.91 4.00 -1.99
C VAL A 35 -6.99 4.08 -0.46
N ALA A 36 -7.09 2.94 0.23
CA ALA A 36 -7.10 2.92 1.69
C ALA A 36 -5.82 3.49 2.29
N ILE A 37 -4.66 3.11 1.76
CA ILE A 37 -3.36 3.72 2.14
C ILE A 37 -3.37 5.24 1.85
N GLY A 38 -3.89 5.64 0.69
CA GLY A 38 -3.98 7.04 0.30
C GLY A 38 -4.84 7.90 1.23
N ALA A 39 -5.90 7.34 1.80
CA ALA A 39 -6.73 8.04 2.77
C ALA A 39 -5.91 8.45 4.01
N GLU A 40 -5.06 7.56 4.51
CA GLU A 40 -4.15 7.83 5.64
C GLU A 40 -3.05 8.85 5.27
N LEU A 41 -2.56 8.81 4.03
CA LEU A 41 -1.51 9.71 3.55
C LEU A 41 -1.94 11.17 3.37
N ILE A 42 -3.25 11.46 3.27
CA ILE A 42 -3.74 12.85 3.14
C ILE A 42 -3.25 13.72 4.31
N GLY A 43 -3.16 13.14 5.50
CA GLY A 43 -2.67 13.80 6.72
C GLY A 43 -1.17 14.06 6.74
N LYS A 44 -0.40 13.52 5.77
CA LYS A 44 1.07 13.55 5.74
C LYS A 44 1.68 13.05 7.07
N PRO A 45 1.34 11.83 7.49
CA PRO A 45 1.84 11.31 8.76
C PRO A 45 3.37 11.18 8.72
N GLY A 46 4.04 11.45 9.85
CA GLY A 46 5.46 11.15 9.99
C GLY A 46 5.73 9.65 10.21
N VAL A 47 4.70 8.89 10.60
CA VAL A 47 4.73 7.44 10.82
C VAL A 47 3.48 6.81 10.22
N LEU A 48 3.64 5.83 9.34
CA LEU A 48 2.57 5.04 8.75
C LEU A 48 2.64 3.61 9.27
N LEU A 49 1.56 3.15 9.89
CA LEU A 49 1.40 1.79 10.40
C LEU A 49 0.43 1.04 9.50
N LEU A 50 0.83 -0.12 8.99
CA LEU A 50 0.02 -0.93 8.07
C LEU A 50 -0.13 -2.34 8.61
N ASP A 51 -1.37 -2.79 8.74
CA ASP A 51 -1.66 -4.17 9.11
C ASP A 51 -1.95 -5.00 7.86
N GLU A 52 -1.10 -5.98 7.60
CA GLU A 52 -1.17 -6.92 6.49
C GLU A 52 -1.55 -6.28 5.14
N PRO A 53 -0.78 -5.29 4.65
CA PRO A 53 -1.17 -4.50 3.48
C PRO A 53 -1.20 -5.31 2.18
N THR A 54 -0.56 -6.49 2.16
CA THR A 54 -0.50 -7.38 0.99
C THR A 54 -1.53 -8.50 1.00
N THR A 55 -2.29 -8.67 2.10
CA THR A 55 -3.25 -9.77 2.22
C THR A 55 -4.40 -9.64 1.22
N GLY A 56 -4.70 -10.74 0.54
CA GLY A 56 -5.74 -10.82 -0.50
C GLY A 56 -5.35 -10.24 -1.86
N LEU A 57 -4.08 -9.87 -2.06
CA LEU A 57 -3.58 -9.39 -3.35
C LEU A 57 -2.87 -10.48 -4.13
N ASP A 58 -2.96 -10.42 -5.45
CA ASP A 58 -2.05 -11.17 -6.32
C ASP A 58 -0.61 -10.65 -6.18
N SER A 59 0.34 -11.42 -6.71
CA SER A 59 1.77 -11.13 -6.65
C SER A 59 2.15 -9.76 -7.20
N SER A 60 1.55 -9.34 -8.32
CA SER A 60 1.89 -8.08 -8.97
C SER A 60 1.41 -6.90 -8.12
N ASN A 61 0.16 -6.95 -7.66
CA ASN A 61 -0.40 -5.89 -6.82
C ASN A 61 0.28 -5.80 -5.46
N ALA A 62 0.63 -6.94 -4.84
CA ALA A 62 1.37 -6.96 -3.58
C ALA A 62 2.75 -6.31 -3.75
N THR A 63 3.49 -6.61 -4.83
CA THR A 63 4.79 -5.97 -5.10
C THR A 63 4.64 -4.46 -5.31
N THR A 64 3.59 -4.01 -5.99
CA THR A 64 3.30 -2.58 -6.13
C THR A 64 3.06 -1.92 -4.77
N VAL A 65 2.30 -2.56 -3.87
CA VAL A 65 2.05 -2.03 -2.52
C VAL A 65 3.33 -1.93 -1.71
N VAL A 66 4.19 -2.96 -1.75
CA VAL A 66 5.50 -2.92 -1.08
C VAL A 66 6.40 -1.83 -1.67
N GLY A 67 6.40 -1.64 -2.99
CA GLY A 67 7.15 -0.55 -3.64
C GLY A 67 6.70 0.83 -3.17
N ILE A 68 5.39 1.07 -3.08
CA ILE A 68 4.83 2.32 -2.52
C ILE A 68 5.30 2.54 -1.08
N MET A 69 5.33 1.49 -0.26
CA MET A 69 5.83 1.58 1.12
C MET A 69 7.31 1.97 1.16
N THR A 70 8.12 1.43 0.24
CA THR A 70 9.54 1.81 0.09
C THR A 70 9.68 3.27 -0.32
N ASP A 71 8.93 3.74 -1.32
CA ASP A 71 8.96 5.14 -1.78
C ASP A 71 8.52 6.13 -0.67
N LEU A 72 7.56 5.71 0.17
CA LEU A 72 7.14 6.48 1.36
C LEU A 72 8.24 6.56 2.41
N ALA A 73 8.94 5.44 2.66
CA ALA A 73 10.08 5.40 3.56
C ALA A 73 11.21 6.33 3.11
N GLU A 74 11.47 6.39 1.81
CA GLU A 74 12.47 7.30 1.22
C GLU A 74 12.04 8.77 1.24
N SER A 75 10.74 9.05 1.29
CA SER A 75 10.17 10.40 1.35
C SER A 75 9.90 10.89 2.79
N ASN A 76 10.70 10.42 3.76
CA ASN A 76 10.70 10.86 5.16
C ASN A 76 9.43 10.49 5.96
N THR A 77 8.75 9.40 5.57
CA THR A 77 7.67 8.78 6.35
C THR A 77 8.20 7.49 6.96
N ALA A 78 8.20 7.32 8.29
CA ALA A 78 8.56 6.02 8.87
C ALA A 78 7.44 5.01 8.59
N VAL A 79 7.73 3.90 7.90
CA VAL A 79 6.74 2.87 7.57
C VAL A 79 7.01 1.60 8.40
N LEU A 80 6.00 1.13 9.13
CA LEU A 80 5.99 -0.15 9.81
C LEU A 80 4.81 -0.99 9.30
N ALA A 81 5.07 -2.23 8.90
CA ALA A 81 4.03 -3.12 8.44
C ALA A 81 4.20 -4.55 8.95
N SER A 82 3.08 -5.22 9.23
CA SER A 82 3.01 -6.67 9.36
C SER A 82 2.84 -7.28 7.97
N ILE A 83 3.56 -8.37 7.66
CA ILE A 83 3.38 -9.09 6.39
C ILE A 83 3.26 -10.58 6.70
N HIS A 84 2.09 -11.16 6.38
CA HIS A 84 1.86 -12.59 6.50
C HIS A 84 2.42 -13.30 5.25
N GLN A 85 3.35 -14.24 5.44
CA GLN A 85 3.96 -15.06 4.37
C GLN A 85 4.54 -14.24 3.20
N PRO A 86 5.54 -13.35 3.44
CA PRO A 86 6.15 -12.57 2.38
C PRO A 86 6.88 -13.46 1.38
N ARG A 87 6.77 -13.11 0.09
CA ARG A 87 7.58 -13.76 -0.94
C ARG A 87 9.05 -13.29 -0.85
N PRO A 88 10.02 -14.10 -1.29
CA PRO A 88 11.44 -13.74 -1.21
C PRO A 88 11.80 -12.42 -1.91
N ASP A 89 11.17 -12.11 -3.03
CA ASP A 89 11.37 -10.86 -3.77
C ASP A 89 10.93 -9.63 -2.97
N MET A 90 9.85 -9.73 -2.20
CA MET A 90 9.37 -8.65 -1.34
C MET A 90 10.29 -8.42 -0.13
N LEU A 91 10.87 -9.50 0.41
CA LEU A 91 11.83 -9.41 1.51
C LEU A 91 13.11 -8.65 1.12
N GLN A 92 13.44 -8.59 -0.17
CA GLN A 92 14.59 -7.81 -0.65
C GLN A 92 14.31 -6.30 -0.71
N MET A 93 13.03 -5.90 -0.66
CA MET A 93 12.62 -4.49 -0.73
C MET A 93 12.52 -3.83 0.65
N VAL A 94 12.50 -4.62 1.73
CA VAL A 94 12.38 -4.08 3.09
C VAL A 94 13.74 -3.66 3.65
N ALA A 95 13.79 -2.44 4.18
CA ALA A 95 15.03 -1.91 4.76
C ALA A 95 15.44 -2.60 6.07
N ARG A 96 14.45 -3.05 6.85
CA ARG A 96 14.65 -3.77 8.13
C ARG A 96 13.60 -4.85 8.27
N LEU A 97 14.04 -6.05 8.64
CA LEU A 97 13.18 -7.19 8.94
C LEU A 97 13.20 -7.46 10.44
N VAL A 98 12.03 -7.52 11.06
CA VAL A 98 11.85 -7.96 12.44
C VAL A 98 11.02 -9.23 12.41
N MET A 99 11.55 -10.31 12.98
CA MET A 99 10.80 -11.55 13.18
C MET A 99 10.34 -11.61 14.63
N LEU A 100 9.05 -11.89 14.82
CA LEU A 100 8.46 -12.16 16.12
C LEU A 100 8.27 -13.68 16.24
N SER A 101 8.75 -14.24 17.35
CA SER A 101 8.54 -15.62 17.76
C SER A 101 8.12 -15.61 19.21
N GLU A 102 7.26 -16.55 19.58
CA GLU A 102 7.05 -16.93 20.98
C GLU A 102 8.29 -17.69 21.52
#